data_AF-A0A8H3GFU8-F1
#
_entry.id   AF-A0A8H3GFU8-F1
#
_cell.length_a   1.000
_cell.length_b   1.000
_cell.length_c   1.000
_cell.angle_alpha   90.00
_cell.angle_beta   90.00
_cell.angle_gamma   90.00
#
_symmetry.space_group_name_H-M   'P 1'
#
loop_
_entity.id
_entity.type
_entity.pdbx_description
1 polymer ?
#
loop_
_entity_poly.entity_id
_entity_poly.type
_entity_poly.pdbx_seq_one_letter_code
_entity_poly.pdbx_strand_id
1 'polypeptide(L)'
;MVAKQLKHEHARFNRTAENIRSQAHIPTLHALLIGINSYKSFTKLSGAVRDMESVCDFLRCDLAVPESHITMLTNDQATRSGIINAIERLSRDTTINRFDPIVIFY
;
A
#
# COMPACT_ATOMS: atom_id res chain seq x y z
N MET A 1 -1.71 37.46 39.50
CA MET A 1 -1.31 36.05 39.26
C MET A 1 -2.05 35.36 38.09
N VAL A 2 -3.11 35.94 37.51
CA VAL A 2 -3.94 35.27 36.48
C VAL A 2 -3.35 35.34 35.05
N ALA A 3 -2.68 36.44 34.67
CA ALA A 3 -2.22 36.66 33.30
C ALA A 3 -1.03 35.78 32.84
N LYS A 4 -0.32 35.13 33.77
CA LYS A 4 0.82 34.25 33.44
C LYS A 4 0.34 32.84 33.03
N GLN A 5 -0.80 32.40 33.56
CA GLN A 5 -1.40 31.09 33.28
C GLN A 5 -1.89 31.00 31.82
N LEU A 6 -2.58 32.05 31.34
CA LEU A 6 -3.14 32.12 29.99
C LEU A 6 -2.07 32.09 28.88
N LYS A 7 -0.86 32.61 29.12
CA LYS A 7 0.22 32.58 28.10
C LYS A 7 0.87 31.19 27.97
N HIS A 8 0.90 30.41 29.05
CA HIS A 8 1.46 29.06 29.04
C HIS A 8 0.52 28.02 28.40
N GLU A 9 -0.80 28.19 28.51
CA GLU A 9 -1.78 27.30 27.87
C GLU A 9 -1.82 27.47 26.34
N HIS A 10 -1.80 28.72 25.82
CA HIS A 10 -1.74 28.97 24.37
C HIS A 10 -0.46 28.42 23.73
N ALA A 11 0.68 28.49 24.44
CA ALA A 11 1.94 27.94 23.97
C ALA A 11 1.95 26.40 23.95
N ARG A 12 1.29 25.74 24.91
CA ARG A 12 1.11 24.28 24.91
C ARG A 12 0.16 23.81 23.81
N PHE A 13 -0.92 24.54 23.55
CA PHE A 13 -1.88 24.21 22.50
C PHE A 13 -1.24 24.31 21.10
N ASN A 14 -0.52 25.40 20.81
CA ASN A 14 0.18 25.55 19.53
C ASN A 14 1.28 24.50 19.32
N ARG A 15 2.05 24.17 20.37
CA ARG A 15 3.07 23.10 20.30
C ARG A 15 2.48 21.71 20.04
N THR A 16 1.24 21.47 20.47
CA THR A 16 0.53 20.19 20.24
C THR A 16 -0.01 20.11 18.81
N ALA A 17 -0.60 21.20 18.29
CA ALA A 17 -1.09 21.25 16.91
C ALA A 17 0.05 21.26 15.87
N GLU A 18 1.17 21.92 16.17
CA GLU A 18 2.37 21.91 15.30
C GLU A 18 3.04 20.52 15.27
N ASN A 19 3.08 19.80 16.39
CA ASN A 19 3.57 18.41 16.42
C ASN A 19 2.65 17.42 15.67
N ILE A 20 1.33 17.65 15.65
CA ILE A 20 0.42 16.81 14.85
C ILE A 20 0.62 17.07 13.36
N ARG A 21 0.89 18.33 12.96
CA ARG A 21 1.09 18.72 11.56
C ARG A 21 2.48 18.35 11.02
N SER A 22 3.51 18.26 11.86
CA SER A 22 4.87 17.92 11.45
C SER A 22 5.13 16.41 11.31
N GLN A 23 4.14 15.56 11.64
CA GLN A 23 4.29 14.10 11.71
C GLN A 23 3.18 13.30 10.99
N ALA A 24 2.29 13.95 10.25
CA ALA A 24 1.29 13.24 9.45
C ALA A 24 1.97 12.63 8.21
N HIS A 25 2.34 11.36 8.31
CA HIS A 25 2.76 10.55 7.17
C HIS A 25 1.68 10.64 6.09
N ILE A 26 2.06 11.11 4.89
CA ILE A 26 1.16 11.08 3.73
C ILE A 26 1.09 9.62 3.30
N PRO A 27 -0.09 8.96 3.40
CA PRO A 27 -0.15 7.53 3.16
C PRO A 27 0.29 7.18 1.74
N THR A 28 1.18 6.22 1.61
CA THR A 28 1.66 5.71 0.33
C THR A 28 1.06 4.34 0.07
N LEU A 29 0.42 4.17 -1.10
CA LEU A 29 -0.24 2.92 -1.44
C LEU A 29 0.80 1.85 -1.81
N HIS A 30 0.57 0.62 -1.34
CA HIS A 30 1.28 -0.58 -1.77
C HIS A 30 0.29 -1.59 -2.38
N ALA A 31 0.77 -2.38 -3.34
CA ALA A 31 -0.07 -3.32 -4.05
C ALA A 31 0.58 -4.70 -4.25
N LEU A 32 -0.22 -5.74 -4.11
CA LEU A 32 0.08 -7.09 -4.60
C LEU A 32 -0.95 -7.44 -5.68
N LEU A 33 -0.47 -7.61 -6.91
CA LEU A 33 -1.28 -7.87 -8.09
C LEU A 33 -1.00 -9.29 -8.61
N ILE A 34 -2.03 -10.11 -8.73
CA ILE A 34 -1.87 -11.53 -9.09
C ILE A 34 -2.72 -11.83 -10.33
N GLY A 35 -2.10 -12.39 -11.36
CA GLY A 35 -2.77 -12.77 -12.61
C GLY A 35 -2.42 -14.19 -13.03
N ILE A 36 -3.41 -15.08 -13.11
CA ILE A 36 -3.19 -16.50 -13.44
C ILE A 36 -3.99 -16.88 -14.68
N ASN A 37 -3.31 -17.02 -15.81
CA ASN A 37 -3.91 -17.58 -17.03
C ASN A 37 -3.71 -19.10 -17.09
N SER A 38 -2.55 -19.59 -16.64
CA SER A 38 -2.13 -20.98 -16.83
C SER A 38 -2.36 -21.84 -15.58
N TYR A 39 -3.54 -22.44 -15.50
CA TYR A 39 -3.83 -23.46 -14.48
C TYR A 39 -3.43 -24.86 -14.98
N LYS A 40 -2.79 -25.66 -14.13
CA LYS A 40 -2.29 -27.00 -14.51
C LYS A 40 -3.41 -28.00 -14.85
N SER A 41 -4.57 -27.87 -14.20
CA SER A 41 -5.67 -28.84 -14.28
C SER A 41 -6.92 -28.30 -14.96
N PHE A 42 -6.85 -27.12 -15.59
CA PHE A 42 -7.99 -26.44 -16.20
C PHE A 42 -7.59 -25.83 -17.55
N THR A 43 -8.60 -25.49 -18.35
CA THR A 43 -8.38 -24.71 -19.58
C THR A 43 -7.75 -23.37 -19.26
N LYS A 44 -6.74 -22.99 -20.05
CA LYS A 44 -6.05 -21.71 -19.87
C LYS A 44 -7.03 -20.55 -20.02
N LEU A 45 -6.94 -19.60 -19.11
CA LEU A 45 -7.65 -18.33 -19.23
C LEU A 45 -6.86 -17.37 -20.14
N SER A 46 -7.55 -16.35 -20.64
CA SER A 46 -6.95 -15.29 -21.48
C SER A 46 -7.13 -13.89 -20.90
N GLY A 47 -7.79 -13.77 -19.73
CA GLY A 47 -8.20 -12.49 -19.12
C GLY A 47 -7.37 -12.11 -17.90
N ALA A 48 -7.16 -13.03 -16.95
CA ALA A 48 -6.66 -12.70 -15.61
C ALA A 48 -5.35 -11.90 -15.58
N VAL A 49 -4.38 -12.23 -16.44
CA VAL A 49 -3.14 -11.44 -16.55
C VAL A 49 -3.40 -10.03 -17.11
N ARG A 50 -4.29 -9.91 -18.11
CA ARG A 50 -4.65 -8.62 -18.70
C ARG A 50 -5.44 -7.74 -17.73
N ASP A 51 -6.33 -8.35 -16.94
CA ASP A 51 -7.09 -7.65 -15.91
C ASP A 51 -6.14 -7.09 -14.84
N MET A 52 -5.16 -7.91 -14.42
CA MET A 52 -4.12 -7.52 -13.48
C MET A 52 -3.19 -6.41 -14.03
N GLU A 53 -2.79 -6.49 -15.31
CA GLU A 53 -2.04 -5.43 -16.00
C GLU A 53 -2.85 -4.12 -16.05
N SER A 54 -4.16 -4.19 -16.34
CA SER A 54 -5.02 -3.00 -16.36
C SER A 54 -5.12 -2.32 -14.99
N VAL A 55 -5.15 -3.11 -13.91
CA VAL A 55 -5.07 -2.58 -12.54
C VAL A 55 -3.70 -1.96 -12.27
N CYS A 56 -2.60 -2.58 -12.73
CA CYS A 56 -1.27 -2.01 -12.60
C CYS A 56 -1.16 -0.64 -13.30
N ASP A 57 -1.68 -0.54 -14.52
CA ASP A 57 -1.71 0.71 -15.28
C ASP A 57 -2.54 1.78 -14.56
N PHE A 58 -3.71 1.43 -14.02
CA PHE A 58 -4.51 2.35 -13.22
C PHE A 58 -3.75 2.85 -11.97
N LEU A 59 -3.11 1.94 -11.22
CA LEU A 59 -2.33 2.31 -10.03
C LEU A 59 -1.16 3.24 -10.38
N ARG A 60 -0.46 2.97 -11.47
CA ARG A 60 0.71 3.75 -11.88
C ARG A 60 0.35 5.08 -12.54
N CYS A 61 -0.59 5.06 -13.47
CA CYS A 61 -0.89 6.20 -14.34
C CYS A 61 -1.90 7.16 -13.71
N ASP A 62 -2.95 6.62 -13.08
CA ASP A 62 -4.03 7.45 -12.51
C ASP A 62 -3.78 7.78 -11.03
N LEU A 63 -3.20 6.85 -10.27
CA LEU A 63 -2.91 7.04 -8.84
C LEU A 63 -1.44 7.35 -8.52
N ALA A 64 -0.57 7.40 -9.53
CA ALA A 64 0.86 7.72 -9.38
C ALA A 64 1.61 6.84 -8.35
N VAL A 65 1.18 5.58 -8.19
CA VAL A 65 1.82 4.62 -7.27
C VAL A 65 3.21 4.25 -7.83
N PRO A 66 4.29 4.36 -7.02
CA PRO A 66 5.63 3.97 -7.47
C PRO A 66 5.70 2.48 -7.80
N GLU A 67 6.44 2.13 -8.85
CA GLU A 67 6.65 0.74 -9.26
C GLU A 67 7.23 -0.12 -8.11
N SER A 68 8.12 0.46 -7.30
CA SER A 68 8.71 -0.22 -6.14
C SER A 68 7.69 -0.62 -5.07
N HIS A 69 6.47 -0.07 -5.11
CA HIS A 69 5.38 -0.38 -4.18
C HIS A 69 4.41 -1.43 -4.75
N ILE A 70 4.63 -1.88 -6.00
CA ILE A 70 3.77 -2.83 -6.69
C ILE A 70 4.54 -4.15 -6.85
N THR A 71 4.01 -5.22 -6.29
CA THR A 71 4.49 -6.58 -6.52
C THR A 71 3.51 -7.30 -7.44
N MET A 72 4.01 -7.89 -8.53
CA MET A 72 3.20 -8.68 -9.46
C MET A 72 3.59 -10.15 -9.42
N LEU A 73 2.61 -11.05 -9.42
CA LEU A 73 2.81 -12.49 -9.61
C LEU A 73 1.99 -12.97 -10.79
N THR A 74 2.64 -13.58 -11.78
CA THR A 74 1.95 -14.17 -12.95
C THR A 74 2.21 -15.65 -13.09
N ASN A 75 1.17 -16.41 -13.46
CA ASN A 75 1.26 -17.82 -13.86
C ASN A 75 2.17 -18.66 -12.94
N ASP A 76 3.35 -19.07 -13.43
CA ASP A 76 4.30 -19.94 -12.74
C ASP A 76 4.94 -19.28 -11.49
N GLN A 77 4.85 -17.96 -11.35
CA GLN A 77 5.25 -17.25 -10.13
C GLN A 77 4.12 -17.23 -9.09
N ALA A 78 2.86 -17.22 -9.54
CA ALA A 78 1.66 -17.22 -8.72
C ALA A 78 1.30 -18.62 -8.18
N THR A 79 2.32 -19.37 -7.75
CA THR A 79 2.13 -20.64 -7.03
C THR A 79 1.53 -20.38 -5.65
N ARG A 80 0.97 -21.42 -5.01
CA ARG A 80 0.47 -21.31 -3.63
C ARG A 80 1.53 -20.73 -2.68
N SER A 81 2.76 -21.22 -2.74
CA SER A 81 3.86 -20.69 -1.93
C SER A 81 4.25 -19.27 -2.33
N GLY A 82 4.26 -18.96 -3.64
CA GLY A 82 4.53 -17.61 -4.14
C GLY A 82 3.54 -16.57 -3.60
N ILE A 83 2.24 -16.87 -3.65
CA ILE A 83 1.18 -15.99 -3.15
C ILE A 83 1.29 -15.80 -1.64
N ILE A 84 1.47 -16.90 -0.87
CA ILE A 84 1.62 -16.82 0.60
C ILE A 84 2.86 -15.97 0.95
N ASN A 85 4.00 -16.23 0.31
CA ASN A 85 5.23 -15.47 0.56
C ASN A 85 5.07 -13.98 0.24
N ALA A 86 4.33 -13.63 -0.81
CA ALA A 86 4.07 -12.24 -1.17
C ALA A 86 3.17 -11.54 -0.14
N ILE A 87 2.13 -12.21 0.35
CA ILE A 87 1.28 -11.69 1.43
C ILE A 87 2.09 -11.50 2.72
N GLU A 88 2.91 -12.48 3.10
CA GLU A 88 3.80 -12.40 4.27
C GLU A 88 4.90 -11.35 4.12
N ARG A 89 5.26 -10.97 2.89
CA ARG A 89 6.22 -9.90 2.63
C ARG A 89 5.59 -8.54 2.94
N LEU A 90 4.32 -8.33 2.59
CA LEU A 90 3.60 -7.09 2.93
C LEU A 90 3.62 -6.80 4.44
N SER A 91 3.45 -7.83 5.29
CA SER A 91 3.46 -7.64 6.75
C SER A 91 4.84 -7.32 7.34
N ARG A 92 5.92 -7.58 6.60
CA ARG A 92 7.32 -7.38 7.03
C ARG A 92 8.01 -6.26 6.27
N ASP A 93 7.33 -5.63 5.32
CA ASP A 93 7.90 -4.58 4.50
C ASP A 93 8.03 -3.30 5.33
N THR A 94 9.27 -2.94 5.66
CA THR A 94 9.56 -1.76 6.49
C THR A 94 9.27 -0.44 5.78
N THR A 95 8.94 -0.46 4.49
CA THR A 95 8.50 0.73 3.75
C THR A 95 7.01 1.03 3.95
N ILE A 96 6.23 0.05 4.42
CA ILE A 96 4.80 0.21 4.70
C ILE A 96 4.62 0.72 6.13
N ASN A 97 4.12 1.94 6.25
CA ASN A 97 3.87 2.58 7.53
C ASN A 97 2.44 2.30 8.02
N ARG A 98 2.22 2.57 9.31
CA ARG A 98 0.87 2.53 9.86
C ARG A 98 -0.03 3.49 9.09
N PHE A 99 -1.21 3.00 8.70
CA PHE A 99 -2.22 3.70 7.89
C PHE A 99 -1.93 3.78 6.39
N ASP A 100 -0.84 3.20 5.90
CA ASP A 100 -0.65 3.03 4.46
C ASP A 100 -1.70 2.04 3.89
N PRO A 101 -2.39 2.40 2.80
CA PRO A 101 -3.34 1.51 2.17
C PRO A 101 -2.61 0.39 1.42
N ILE A 102 -3.14 -0.83 1.54
CA ILE A 102 -2.68 -2.00 0.80
C ILE A 102 -3.81 -2.48 -0.11
N VAL A 103 -3.51 -2.62 -1.41
CA VAL A 103 -4.40 -3.25 -2.39
C VAL A 103 -3.92 -4.66 -2.70
N ILE A 104 -4.82 -5.62 -2.67
CA ILE A 104 -4.57 -6.97 -3.18
C ILE A 104 -5.60 -7.26 -4.27
N PHE A 105 -5.14 -7.56 -5.48
CA PHE A 105 -5.98 -7.91 -6.62
C PHE A 105 -5.62 -9.32 -7.12
N TYR A 106 -6.63 -10.16 -7.35
CA TYR A 106 -6.51 -11.55 -7.80
C TYR A 106 -7.72 -11.94 -8.66
#